data_AF-A0A1G3UI12-F1
#
_entry.id   AF-A0A1G3UI12-F1
#
_cell.length_a   1.000
_cell.length_b   1.000
_cell.length_c   1.000
_cell.angle_alpha   90.00
_cell.angle_beta   90.00
_cell.angle_gamma   90.00
#
_symmetry.space_group_name_H-M   'P 1'
#
loop_
_entity.id
_entity.type
_entity.pdbx_description
1 polymer ?
#
loop_
_entity_poly.entity_id
_entity_poly.type
_entity_poly.pdbx_seq_one_letter_code
_entity_poly.pdbx_strand_id
1 'polypeptide(L)'
;MKQNYEDFDEFIEWLKKDGLKPLKSERIWRKKIFANLVNNHLKTLENYHDFLKDKKLKRLVGKKTSYNNFNKIIFFVEVTHNFYILTLEDRSVLKVKIEDIDDFMKDYISWSQDAD
;
A
#
# COMPACT_ATOMS: atom_id res chain seq x y z
N MET A 1 24.19 -5.67 -4.51
CA MET A 1 23.33 -4.48 -4.67
C MET A 1 22.88 -4.01 -3.30
N LYS A 2 23.14 -2.76 -2.90
CA LYS A 2 22.49 -2.19 -1.71
C LYS A 2 21.04 -1.91 -2.10
N GLN A 3 20.08 -2.66 -1.56
CA GLN A 3 18.68 -2.25 -1.63
C GLN A 3 18.56 -0.97 -0.80
N ASN A 4 18.25 0.15 -1.46
CA ASN A 4 17.95 1.39 -0.78
C ASN A 4 16.47 1.34 -0.39
N TYR A 5 16.19 1.10 0.88
CA TYR A 5 14.85 1.22 1.45
C TYR A 5 14.53 2.70 1.65
N GLU A 6 14.30 3.43 0.55
CA GLU A 6 14.06 4.89 0.57
C GLU A 6 12.82 5.24 1.41
N ASP A 7 11.82 4.37 1.38
CA ASP A 7 10.58 4.49 2.15
C ASP A 7 10.68 3.93 3.58
N PHE A 8 11.89 3.69 4.10
CA PHE A 8 12.07 3.01 5.39
C PHE A 8 11.38 3.73 6.55
N ASP A 9 11.40 5.06 6.56
CA ASP A 9 10.78 5.84 7.63
C ASP A 9 9.25 5.72 7.59
N GLU A 10 8.66 5.72 6.40
CA GLU A 10 7.23 5.45 6.22
C GLU A 10 6.86 4.03 6.65
N PHE A 11 7.72 3.04 6.32
CA PHE A 11 7.54 1.66 6.75
C PHE A 11 7.56 1.54 8.29
N ILE A 12 8.47 2.25 8.97
CA ILE A 12 8.51 2.28 10.44
C ILE A 12 7.22 2.85 11.02
N GLU A 13 6.70 3.94 10.46
CA GLU A 13 5.43 4.51 10.91
C GLU A 13 4.23 3.60 10.61
N TRP A 14 4.26 2.86 9.49
CA TRP A 14 3.26 1.84 9.17
C TRP A 14 3.26 0.71 10.22
N LEU A 15 4.44 0.18 10.58
CA LEU A 15 4.56 -0.83 11.64
C LEU A 15 4.05 -0.33 13.00
N LYS A 16 4.31 0.93 13.35
CA LYS A 16 3.80 1.53 14.59
C LYS A 16 2.27 1.62 14.60
N LYS A 17 1.65 1.94 13.47
CA LYS A 17 0.18 1.98 13.33
C LYS A 17 -0.46 0.61 13.50
N ASP A 18 0.23 -0.44 13.06
CA ASP A 18 -0.15 -1.85 13.29
C ASP A 18 0.11 -2.31 14.75
N GLY A 19 0.59 -1.41 15.62
CA GLY A 19 0.81 -1.67 17.04
C GLY A 19 2.19 -2.18 17.40
N LEU A 20 3.10 -2.34 16.42
CA LEU A 20 4.46 -2.77 16.67
C LEU A 20 5.28 -1.60 17.28
N LYS A 21 5.54 -1.68 18.58
CA LYS A 21 6.26 -0.64 19.34
C LYS A 21 7.64 -1.12 19.79
N PRO A 22 8.65 -0.23 19.82
CA PRO A 22 9.96 -0.57 20.38
C PRO A 22 9.86 -0.82 21.89
N LEU A 23 10.46 -1.91 22.37
CA LEU A 23 10.45 -2.27 23.80
C LEU A 23 11.33 -1.36 24.68
N LYS A 24 12.38 -0.75 24.11
CA LYS A 24 13.37 0.05 24.87
C LYS A 24 13.78 1.32 24.12
N SER A 25 14.44 1.14 22.98
CA SER A 25 15.02 2.24 22.21
C SER A 25 14.55 2.18 20.76
N GLU A 26 13.92 3.27 20.30
CA GLU A 26 13.49 3.42 18.92
C GLU A 26 14.69 3.33 17.96
N ARG A 27 15.82 3.95 18.31
CA ARG A 27 17.05 3.91 17.51
C ARG A 27 17.54 2.48 17.29
N ILE A 28 17.60 1.68 18.35
CA ILE A 28 18.08 0.28 18.26
C ILE A 28 17.08 -0.57 17.47
N TRP A 29 15.79 -0.37 17.69
CA TRP A 29 14.74 -1.09 16.99
C TRP A 29 14.75 -0.79 15.48
N ARG A 30 14.84 0.48 15.07
CA ARG A 30 14.98 0.88 13.65
C ARG A 30 16.23 0.26 13.03
N LYS A 31 17.38 0.30 13.71
CA LYS A 31 18.60 -0.37 13.24
C LYS A 31 18.41 -1.87 13.02
N LYS A 32 17.71 -2.55 13.94
CA LYS A 32 17.43 -3.98 13.84
C LYS A 32 16.53 -4.30 12.66
N ILE A 33 15.45 -3.53 12.44
CA ILE A 33 14.55 -3.73 11.29
C ILE A 33 15.32 -3.50 9.98
N PHE A 34 16.10 -2.44 9.90
CA PHE A 34 16.91 -2.16 8.70
C PHE A 34 17.91 -3.29 8.42
N ALA A 35 18.62 -3.76 9.45
CA ALA A 35 19.53 -4.90 9.31
C ALA A 35 18.79 -6.19 8.88
N ASN A 36 17.59 -6.43 9.41
CA ASN A 36 16.76 -7.56 9.01
C ASN A 36 16.37 -7.47 7.53
N LEU A 37 15.98 -6.30 7.03
CA LEU A 37 15.67 -6.08 5.62
C LEU A 37 16.89 -6.39 4.74
N VAL A 38 18.05 -5.78 5.03
CA VAL A 38 19.29 -5.98 4.27
C VAL A 38 19.73 -7.46 4.24
N ASN A 39 19.47 -8.20 5.31
CA ASN A 39 19.81 -9.62 5.42
C ASN A 39 18.68 -10.57 4.96
N ASN A 40 17.66 -10.05 4.26
CA ASN A 40 16.53 -10.82 3.75
C ASN A 40 15.80 -11.65 4.82
N HIS A 41 15.66 -11.10 6.02
CA HIS A 41 14.90 -11.75 7.08
C HIS A 41 13.42 -11.90 6.65
N LEU A 42 12.98 -13.14 6.46
CA LEU A 42 11.71 -13.50 5.83
C LEU A 42 10.52 -12.66 6.31
N LYS A 43 10.24 -12.68 7.62
CA LYS A 43 9.09 -11.94 8.18
C LYS A 43 9.18 -10.43 8.01
N THR A 44 10.40 -9.88 8.01
CA THR A 44 10.58 -8.43 7.83
C THR A 44 10.39 -8.04 6.37
N LEU A 45 10.81 -8.90 5.43
CA LEU A 45 10.52 -8.73 4.01
C LEU A 45 9.03 -8.87 3.71
N GLU A 46 8.34 -9.87 4.27
CA GLU A 46 6.89 -10.05 4.14
C GLU A 46 6.14 -8.77 4.57
N ASN A 47 6.44 -8.27 5.78
CA ASN A 47 5.86 -7.00 6.25
C ASN A 47 6.18 -5.81 5.35
N TYR A 48 7.40 -5.77 4.77
CA TYR A 48 7.77 -4.71 3.85
C TYR A 48 6.99 -4.79 2.54
N HIS A 49 6.77 -5.99 2.01
CA HIS A 49 5.91 -6.20 0.84
C HIS A 49 4.47 -5.80 1.11
N ASP A 50 3.93 -6.11 2.29
CA ASP A 50 2.58 -5.70 2.67
C ASP A 50 2.47 -4.18 2.84
N PHE A 51 3.49 -3.53 3.40
CA PHE A 51 3.60 -2.07 3.41
C PHE A 51 3.58 -1.48 1.99
N LEU A 52 4.36 -2.04 1.06
CA LEU A 52 4.39 -1.54 -0.33
C LEU A 52 3.03 -1.71 -1.02
N LYS A 53 2.31 -2.81 -0.77
CA LYS A 53 0.94 -3.01 -1.25
C LYS A 53 -0.01 -1.96 -0.67
N ASP A 54 -0.01 -1.77 0.65
CA ASP A 54 -0.84 -0.75 1.31
C ASP A 54 -0.53 0.67 0.79
N LYS A 55 0.76 1.01 0.65
CA LYS A 55 1.21 2.29 0.08
C LYS A 55 0.69 2.46 -1.35
N LYS A 56 0.80 1.44 -2.21
CA LYS A 56 0.28 1.46 -3.58
C LYS A 56 -1.23 1.72 -3.62
N LEU A 57 -1.99 1.06 -2.76
CA LEU A 57 -3.45 1.18 -2.70
C LEU A 57 -3.90 2.55 -2.20
N LYS A 58 -3.20 3.13 -1.21
CA LYS A 58 -3.49 4.49 -0.74
C LYS A 58 -3.35 5.53 -1.86
N ARG A 59 -2.49 5.29 -2.85
CA ARG A 59 -2.36 6.16 -4.04
C ARG A 59 -3.55 6.07 -5.01
N LEU A 60 -4.46 5.10 -4.83
CA LEU A 60 -5.70 5.01 -5.60
C LEU A 60 -6.71 6.06 -5.18
N VAL A 61 -6.68 6.52 -3.93
CA VAL A 61 -7.59 7.57 -3.46
C VAL A 61 -7.36 8.84 -4.29
N GLY A 62 -8.44 9.40 -4.81
CA GLY A 62 -8.43 10.54 -5.73
C GLY A 62 -8.25 10.17 -7.20
N LYS A 63 -7.94 8.91 -7.54
CA LYS A 63 -7.84 8.47 -8.94
C LYS A 63 -9.22 8.18 -9.52
N LYS A 64 -9.35 8.50 -10.81
CA LYS A 64 -10.56 8.22 -11.58
C LYS A 64 -10.53 6.79 -12.08
N THR A 65 -11.57 6.03 -11.76
CA THR A 65 -11.81 4.71 -12.30
C THR A 65 -12.84 4.74 -13.42
N SER A 66 -12.58 4.00 -14.50
CA SER A 66 -13.47 3.81 -15.64
C SER A 66 -13.90 2.34 -15.72
N TYR A 67 -14.76 1.90 -14.81
CA TYR A 67 -15.23 0.51 -14.73
C TYR A 67 -16.73 0.43 -15.05
N ASN A 68 -17.10 -0.48 -15.96
CA ASN A 68 -18.49 -0.79 -16.35
C ASN A 68 -19.33 0.47 -16.70
N ASN A 69 -18.81 1.33 -17.57
CA ASN A 69 -19.42 2.60 -18.01
C ASN A 69 -19.62 3.68 -16.94
N PHE A 70 -19.01 3.54 -15.75
CA PHE A 70 -18.96 4.61 -14.75
C PHE A 70 -17.55 5.19 -14.65
N ASN A 71 -17.50 6.52 -14.63
CA ASN A 71 -16.29 7.33 -14.62
C ASN A 71 -16.24 8.13 -13.31
N LYS A 72 -15.79 7.49 -12.23
CA LYS A 72 -15.92 8.02 -10.86
C LYS A 72 -14.59 8.09 -10.14
N ILE A 73 -14.48 8.97 -9.15
CA ILE A 73 -13.29 9.07 -8.31
C ILE A 73 -13.37 8.08 -7.15
N ILE A 74 -12.26 7.41 -6.85
CA ILE A 74 -12.11 6.58 -5.64
C ILE A 74 -11.92 7.51 -4.45
N PHE A 75 -12.86 7.47 -3.50
CA PHE A 75 -12.83 8.29 -2.30
C PHE A 75 -12.09 7.60 -1.14
N PHE A 76 -12.24 6.28 -1.02
CA PHE A 76 -11.66 5.51 0.07
C PHE A 76 -11.35 4.08 -0.35
N VAL A 77 -10.30 3.49 0.24
CA VAL A 77 -9.88 2.11 0.01
C VAL A 77 -9.70 1.41 1.35
N GLU A 78 -10.32 0.25 1.49
CA GLU A 78 -10.11 -0.66 2.61
C GLU A 78 -9.72 -2.06 2.11
N VAL A 79 -8.99 -2.77 2.96
CA VAL A 79 -8.57 -4.16 2.71
C VAL A 79 -9.35 -5.07 3.64
N THR A 80 -9.95 -6.11 3.06
CA THR A 80 -10.51 -7.25 3.79
C THR A 80 -9.75 -8.50 3.41
N HIS A 81 -10.04 -9.66 4.03
CA HIS A 81 -9.27 -10.90 3.85
C HIS A 81 -8.89 -11.21 2.39
N ASN A 82 -9.82 -11.08 1.45
CA ASN A 82 -9.61 -11.47 0.04
C ASN A 82 -9.91 -10.36 -0.97
N PHE A 83 -10.35 -9.18 -0.51
CA PHE A 83 -10.84 -8.12 -1.38
C PHE A 83 -10.32 -6.75 -0.97
N TYR A 84 -10.01 -5.94 -1.97
CA TYR A 84 -9.99 -4.49 -1.87
C TYR A 84 -11.39 -3.95 -2.11
N ILE A 85 -11.85 -3.10 -1.20
CA ILE A 85 -13.13 -2.43 -1.30
C ILE A 85 -12.86 -0.96 -1.62
N LEU A 86 -13.21 -0.55 -2.83
CA LEU A 86 -13.05 0.81 -3.31
C LEU A 86 -14.39 1.52 -3.18
N THR A 87 -14.47 2.48 -2.27
CA THR A 87 -15.64 3.36 -2.14
C THR A 87 -15.46 4.54 -3.07
N LEU A 88 -16.43 4.75 -3.95
CA LEU A 88 -16.44 5.84 -4.93
C LEU A 88 -17.08 7.10 -4.34
N GLU A 89 -16.90 8.24 -5.00
CA GLU A 89 -17.41 9.55 -4.55
C GLU A 89 -18.93 9.60 -4.32
N ASP A 90 -19.70 8.80 -5.08
CA ASP A 90 -21.16 8.68 -4.93
C ASP A 90 -21.57 7.60 -3.92
N ARG A 91 -20.60 7.09 -3.14
CA ARG A 91 -20.75 6.02 -2.14
C ARG A 91 -21.04 4.64 -2.73
N SER A 92 -21.01 4.48 -4.05
CA SER A 92 -21.01 3.13 -4.63
C SER A 92 -19.69 2.40 -4.33
N VAL A 93 -19.75 1.07 -4.30
CA VAL A 93 -18.64 0.22 -3.86
C VAL A 93 -18.22 -0.73 -4.98
N LEU A 94 -16.92 -0.75 -5.28
CA LEU A 94 -16.30 -1.78 -6.12
C LEU A 94 -15.51 -2.74 -5.24
N LYS A 95 -15.76 -4.04 -5.43
CA LYS A 95 -14.99 -5.09 -4.78
C LYS A 95 -14.08 -5.72 -5.82
N VAL A 96 -12.79 -5.64 -5.57
CA VAL A 96 -11.76 -6.23 -6.44
C VAL A 96 -11.03 -7.27 -5.62
N LYS A 97 -10.88 -8.49 -6.15
CA LYS A 97 -10.09 -9.49 -5.44
C LYS A 97 -8.64 -9.02 -5.33
N ILE A 98 -7.96 -9.43 -4.26
CA ILE A 98 -6.55 -9.07 -4.07
C ILE A 98 -5.68 -9.55 -5.24
N GLU A 99 -5.97 -10.74 -5.78
CA GLU A 99 -5.25 -11.32 -6.92
C GLU A 99 -5.44 -10.55 -8.23
N ASP A 100 -6.57 -9.86 -8.40
CA ASP A 100 -6.94 -9.17 -9.64
C ASP A 100 -6.62 -7.65 -9.59
N ILE A 101 -6.07 -7.14 -8.48
CA ILE A 101 -5.94 -5.69 -8.28
C ILE A 101 -5.01 -5.04 -9.29
N ASP A 102 -3.93 -5.74 -9.66
CA ASP A 102 -2.94 -5.20 -10.58
C ASP A 102 -3.53 -5.04 -11.98
N ASP A 103 -4.29 -6.03 -12.44
CA ASP A 103 -5.02 -5.98 -13.71
C ASP A 103 -6.12 -4.91 -13.66
N PHE A 104 -6.88 -4.83 -12.57
CA PHE A 104 -7.88 -3.78 -12.39
C PHE A 104 -7.25 -2.37 -12.47
N MET A 105 -6.11 -2.17 -11.82
CA MET A 105 -5.40 -0.88 -11.84
C MET A 105 -4.85 -0.53 -13.22
N LYS A 106 -4.48 -1.53 -14.02
CA LYS A 106 -3.99 -1.32 -15.39
C LYS A 106 -5.13 -0.97 -16.35
N ASP A 107 -6.25 -1.68 -16.24
CA ASP A 107 -7.32 -1.60 -17.22
C ASP A 107 -8.31 -0.47 -16.92
N TYR A 108 -8.45 -0.10 -15.64
CA TYR A 108 -9.55 0.77 -15.21
C TYR A 108 -9.12 1.98 -14.38
N ILE A 109 -7.84 2.19 -14.09
CA ILE A 109 -7.37 3.37 -13.37
C ILE A 109 -6.56 4.26 -14.31
N SER A 110 -7.04 5.49 -14.50
CA SER A 110 -6.26 6.51 -15.20
C SER A 110 -5.18 7.04 -14.28
N TRP A 111 -3.94 6.66 -14.58
CA TRP A 111 -2.77 7.36 -14.09
C TRP A 111 -2.61 8.59 -14.97
N SER A 112 -3.10 9.74 -14.51
CA SER A 112 -2.63 11.01 -15.05
C SER A 112 -1.10 10.95 -15.05
N GLN A 113 -0.49 10.99 -16.23
CA GLN A 113 0.86 11.56 -16.32
C GLN A 113 0.65 12.99 -15.86
N ASP A 114 1.12 13.29 -14.66
CA ASP A 114 1.22 14.67 -14.24
C ASP A 114 2.07 15.36 -15.30
N ALA A 115 1.50 16.46 -15.78
CA ALA A 115 2.03 17.37 -16.76
C ALA A 115 3.51 17.67 -16.49
N ASP A 116 4.33 17.47 -17.52
CA ASP A 116 5.43 18.38 -17.82
C ASP A 116 5.00 19.25 -19.00
#